data_AF-A0AAV2AUR7-F1
#
_entry.id   AF-A0AAV2AUR7-F1
#
_cell.length_a   1.000
_cell.length_b   1.000
_cell.length_c   1.000
_cell.angle_alpha   90.00
_cell.angle_beta   90.00
_cell.angle_gamma   90.00
#
_symmetry.space_group_name_H-M   'P 1'
#
loop_
_entity.id
_entity.type
_entity.pdbx_description
1 polymer ?
#
loop_
_entity_poly.entity_id
_entity_poly.type
_entity_poly.pdbx_seq_one_letter_code
_entity_poly.pdbx_strand_id
1 'polypeptide(L)'
;MRMTILVIISGGIVIHAAMYPDYPFNKELFRRTFHKAWFSLFLTPISDLSDEVSCTLYNKTNNNSLCKAGEYVDWKCPSVGLWSYIFNIQYFVLLKLILLTLLYALFSATASKLSTESDAIWKFQRYHLVVDFSNRLRLPAPLNIISYIIILLELFKWMLRRIFCCTCKDPNLPVALKSDGRRFSIKDYTYWNQLAQEYDANQQSKEMEQ
;
A
#
# COMPACT_ATOMS: atom_id res chain seq x y z
N MET A 1 13.20 1.06 -6.78
CA MET A 1 13.47 0.07 -5.71
C MET A 1 14.75 -0.75 -5.91
N ARG A 2 15.15 -1.17 -7.12
CA ARG A 2 16.42 -1.90 -7.30
C ARG A 2 17.67 -1.07 -6.92
N MET A 3 17.71 0.20 -7.32
CA MET A 3 18.84 1.09 -7.00
C MET A 3 18.89 1.49 -5.51
N THR A 4 17.74 1.57 -4.84
CA THR A 4 17.66 1.95 -3.42
C THR A 4 18.27 0.88 -2.52
N ILE A 5 18.03 -0.40 -2.84
CA ILE A 5 18.57 -1.54 -2.11
C ILE A 5 20.11 -1.57 -2.17
N LEU A 6 20.69 -1.28 -3.34
CA LEU A 6 22.14 -1.24 -3.52
C LEU A 6 22.80 -0.18 -2.62
N VAL A 7 22.25 1.04 -2.61
CA VAL A 7 22.74 2.15 -1.77
C VAL A 7 22.61 1.83 -0.28
N ILE A 8 21.51 1.19 0.13
CA ILE A 8 21.28 0.79 1.53
C ILE A 8 22.30 -0.25 1.96
N ILE A 9 22.51 -1.30 1.15
CA ILE A 9 23.46 -2.38 1.48
C ILE A 9 24.89 -1.86 1.50
N SER A 10 25.32 -1.12 0.46
CA SER A 10 26.69 -0.61 0.39
C SER A 10 27.00 0.37 1.53
N GLY A 11 26.10 1.32 1.79
CA GLY A 11 26.27 2.30 2.87
C GLY A 11 26.22 1.66 4.25
N GLY A 12 25.33 0.67 4.46
CA GLY A 12 25.26 -0.10 5.70
C GLY A 12 26.55 -0.84 6.01
N ILE A 13 27.17 -1.48 5.00
CA ILE A 13 28.46 -2.17 5.15
C ILE A 13 29.57 -1.17 5.49
N VAL A 14 29.65 -0.04 4.77
CA VAL A 14 30.68 0.99 5.00
C VAL A 14 30.56 1.57 6.41
N ILE A 15 29.35 1.90 6.87
CA ILE A 15 29.14 2.42 8.22
C ILE A 15 29.49 1.38 9.28
N HIS A 16 29.10 0.12 9.09
CA HIS A 16 29.42 -0.92 10.06
C HIS A 16 30.93 -1.20 10.11
N ALA A 17 31.63 -1.17 8.97
CA ALA A 17 33.07 -1.32 8.92
C ALA A 17 33.82 -0.14 9.56
N ALA A 18 33.32 1.09 9.39
CA ALA A 18 33.91 2.28 9.98
C ALA A 18 33.66 2.41 11.50
N MET A 19 32.50 1.97 11.99
CA MET A 19 32.14 2.05 13.42
C MET A 19 32.59 0.83 14.23
N TYR A 20 32.65 -0.37 13.65
CA TYR A 20 32.98 -1.62 14.34
C TYR A 20 34.07 -2.39 13.59
N PRO A 21 35.33 -1.89 13.58
CA PRO A 21 36.41 -2.49 12.79
C PRO A 21 36.81 -3.90 13.28
N ASP A 22 36.64 -4.21 14.57
CA ASP A 22 37.05 -5.48 15.18
C ASP A 22 35.92 -6.52 15.30
N TYR A 23 34.76 -6.29 14.66
CA TYR A 23 33.61 -7.19 14.83
C TYR A 23 33.82 -8.52 14.07
N PRO A 24 33.62 -9.70 14.70
CA PRO A 24 33.83 -11.00 14.07
C PRO A 24 32.79 -11.31 12.99
N PHE A 25 33.19 -12.02 11.94
CA PHE A 25 32.31 -12.47 10.86
C PHE A 25 31.36 -13.58 11.33
N ASN A 26 30.25 -13.17 11.94
CA ASN A 26 29.17 -14.06 12.40
C ASN A 26 27.85 -13.74 11.67
N LYS A 27 26.87 -14.67 11.69
CA LYS A 27 25.52 -14.40 11.16
C LYS A 27 24.86 -13.19 11.82
N GLU A 28 25.25 -12.92 13.07
CA GLU A 28 24.82 -11.76 13.84
C GLU A 28 25.27 -10.43 13.22
N LEU A 29 26.45 -10.38 12.61
CA LEU A 29 26.94 -9.21 11.86
C LEU A 29 25.96 -8.85 10.75
N PHE A 30 25.60 -9.83 9.93
CA PHE A 30 24.68 -9.62 8.81
C PHE A 30 23.31 -9.15 9.30
N ARG A 31 22.77 -9.79 10.35
CA ARG A 31 21.49 -9.40 10.97
C ARG A 31 21.50 -7.95 11.44
N ARG A 32 22.55 -7.55 12.16
CA ARG A 32 22.70 -6.20 12.71
C ARG A 32 22.90 -5.15 11.61
N THR A 33 23.80 -5.40 10.66
CA THR A 33 24.07 -4.48 9.54
C THR A 33 22.83 -4.28 8.68
N PHE A 34 22.13 -5.37 8.32
CA PHE A 34 20.92 -5.27 7.51
C PHE A 34 19.80 -4.55 8.26
N HIS A 35 19.55 -4.91 9.53
CA HIS A 35 18.55 -4.25 10.35
C HIS A 35 18.85 -2.74 10.47
N LYS A 36 20.08 -2.38 10.82
CA LYS A 36 20.49 -0.97 10.94
C LYS A 36 20.32 -0.22 9.62
N ALA A 37 20.78 -0.77 8.50
CA ALA A 37 20.67 -0.14 7.19
C ALA A 37 19.22 0.01 6.74
N TRP A 38 18.39 -1.00 6.96
CA TRP A 38 16.97 -0.98 6.59
C TRP A 38 16.17 0.01 7.44
N PHE A 39 16.34 -0.03 8.75
CA PHE A 39 15.65 0.89 9.66
C PHE A 39 16.17 2.32 9.56
N SER A 40 17.39 2.54 9.08
CA SER A 40 17.92 3.88 8.77
C SER A 40 17.04 4.65 7.76
N LEU A 41 16.33 3.94 6.87
CA LEU A 41 15.40 4.59 5.93
C LEU A 41 14.24 5.29 6.66
N PHE A 42 13.83 4.80 7.82
CA PHE A 42 12.71 5.35 8.60
C PHE A 42 13.18 6.14 9.82
N LEU A 43 14.19 5.65 10.55
CA LEU A 43 14.75 6.25 11.76
C LEU A 43 16.16 6.82 11.53
N THR A 44 16.57 7.79 12.33
CA THR A 44 17.96 8.27 12.41
C THR A 44 18.56 7.85 13.75
N PRO A 45 19.26 6.70 13.82
CA PRO A 45 19.85 6.23 15.07
C PRO A 45 21.09 7.07 15.41
N ILE A 46 20.89 8.19 16.09
CA ILE A 46 21.98 9.02 16.65
C ILE A 46 22.59 8.41 17.91
N SER A 47 21.95 7.39 18.49
CA SER A 47 22.43 6.69 19.69
C SER A 47 23.82 6.11 19.51
N ASP A 48 24.17 5.68 18.30
CA ASP A 48 25.47 5.06 18.02
C ASP A 48 26.60 6.09 17.85
N LEU A 49 26.25 7.39 17.77
CA LEU A 49 27.17 8.51 17.72
C LEU A 49 27.37 9.15 19.11
N SER A 50 26.54 8.77 20.08
CA SER A 50 26.65 9.16 21.48
C SER A 50 27.42 8.06 22.20
N ASP A 51 28.42 8.45 22.99
CA ASP A 51 29.22 7.50 23.78
C ASP A 51 28.29 6.66 24.68
N GLU A 52 28.37 5.33 24.55
CA GLU A 52 27.59 4.41 25.39
C GLU A 52 28.31 4.24 26.73
N VAL A 53 27.61 4.50 27.84
CA VAL A 53 28.18 4.63 29.20
C VAL A 53 28.87 3.36 29.73
N SER A 54 28.73 2.22 29.04
CA SER A 54 29.27 0.91 29.45
C SER A 54 30.59 0.51 28.76
N CYS A 55 31.13 1.33 27.85
CA CYS A 55 32.32 0.98 27.08
C CYS A 55 33.62 1.38 27.80
N THR A 56 34.52 0.42 28.03
CA THR A 56 35.84 0.70 28.63
C THR A 56 36.91 0.87 27.56
N LEU A 57 37.69 1.94 27.67
CA LEU A 57 38.79 2.25 26.75
C LEU A 57 39.86 1.16 26.84
N TYR A 58 40.34 0.71 25.69
CA TYR A 58 41.44 -0.23 25.62
C TYR A 58 42.74 0.47 26.00
N ASN A 59 43.26 0.16 27.19
CA ASN A 59 44.54 0.67 27.63
C ASN A 59 45.68 -0.12 26.95
N LYS A 60 46.48 0.55 26.13
CA LYS A 60 47.59 -0.03 25.37
C LYS A 60 48.79 -0.29 26.29
N THR A 61 48.63 -1.18 27.28
CA THR A 61 49.74 -1.68 28.09
C THR A 61 50.44 -2.82 27.34
N ASN A 62 51.78 -2.88 27.47
CA ASN A 62 52.80 -3.59 26.69
C ASN A 62 52.69 -5.14 26.56
N ASN A 63 51.50 -5.74 26.55
CA ASN A 63 51.32 -7.15 26.24
C ASN A 63 50.98 -7.33 24.74
N ASN A 64 52.05 -7.47 23.96
CA ASN A 64 52.11 -7.42 22.49
C ASN A 64 51.50 -8.62 21.73
N SER A 65 50.47 -9.30 22.22
CA SER A 65 49.93 -10.50 21.55
C SER A 65 48.61 -10.31 20.80
N LEU A 66 47.99 -9.12 20.82
CA LEU A 66 46.74 -8.84 20.09
C LEU A 66 46.82 -7.51 19.33
N CYS A 67 46.55 -7.56 18.03
CA CYS A 67 46.31 -6.38 17.20
C CYS A 67 44.82 -6.05 17.24
N LYS A 68 44.44 -4.92 17.83
CA LYS A 68 43.07 -4.38 17.82
C LYS A 68 43.07 -3.04 17.08
N ALA A 69 42.08 -2.84 16.20
CA ALA A 69 41.92 -1.59 15.45
C ALA A 69 41.00 -0.59 16.17
N GLY A 70 40.09 -1.07 17.01
CA GLY A 70 39.14 -0.27 17.78
C GLY A 70 39.73 0.32 19.08
N GLU A 71 39.07 1.37 19.58
CA GLU A 71 39.47 2.12 20.76
C GLU A 71 39.00 1.48 22.08
N TYR A 72 38.03 0.56 22.03
CA TYR A 72 37.40 -0.06 23.19
C TYR A 72 37.77 -1.54 23.36
N VAL A 73 37.66 -2.06 24.58
CA VAL A 73 37.93 -3.50 24.83
C VAL A 73 36.89 -4.40 24.17
N ASP A 74 35.63 -3.94 24.13
CA ASP A 74 34.47 -4.64 23.59
C ASP A 74 34.23 -4.28 22.13
N TRP A 75 34.14 -5.29 21.26
CA TRP A 75 33.86 -5.11 19.83
C TRP A 75 32.43 -4.65 19.51
N LYS A 76 31.55 -4.57 20.52
CA LYS A 76 30.17 -4.08 20.37
C LYS A 76 30.07 -2.56 20.46
N CYS A 77 31.10 -1.89 20.97
CA CYS A 77 31.17 -0.45 21.15
C CYS A 77 31.56 0.25 19.85
N PRO A 78 30.88 1.35 19.47
CA PRO A 78 31.21 2.09 18.25
C PRO A 78 32.47 2.93 18.45
N SER A 79 33.46 2.79 17.56
CA SER A 79 34.59 3.73 17.52
C SER A 79 34.20 5.04 16.84
N VAL A 80 34.12 6.12 17.60
CA VAL A 80 33.65 7.44 17.15
C VAL A 80 34.81 8.31 16.64
N GLY A 81 35.36 7.96 15.47
CA GLY A 81 36.37 8.77 14.78
C GLY A 81 35.78 9.81 13.81
N LEU A 82 36.54 10.85 13.44
CA LEU A 82 36.13 11.87 12.46
C LEU A 82 35.63 11.28 11.14
N TRP A 83 36.33 10.26 10.63
CA TRP A 83 35.94 9.56 9.41
C TRP A 83 34.60 8.84 9.54
N SER A 84 34.34 8.21 10.69
CA SER A 84 33.07 7.53 10.98
C SER A 84 31.90 8.52 10.95
N TYR A 85 32.07 9.72 11.52
CA TYR A 85 31.06 10.79 11.44
C TYR A 85 30.81 11.25 10.00
N ILE A 86 31.87 11.49 9.22
CA ILE A 86 31.76 11.94 7.83
C ILE A 86 30.96 10.93 6.99
N PHE A 87 31.30 9.63 7.07
CA PHE A 87 30.60 8.59 6.31
C PHE A 87 29.14 8.43 6.74
N ASN A 88 28.85 8.53 8.04
CA ASN A 88 27.48 8.47 8.54
C ASN A 88 26.65 9.66 8.03
N ILE A 89 27.17 10.89 8.14
CA ILE A 89 26.47 12.09 7.66
C ILE A 89 26.25 12.01 6.15
N GLN A 90 27.28 11.63 5.37
CA GLN A 90 27.16 11.46 3.93
C GLN A 90 26.04 10.46 3.58
N TYR A 91 26.00 9.31 4.25
CA TYR A 91 24.96 8.31 4.04
C TYR A 91 23.55 8.83 4.36
N PHE A 92 23.38 9.54 5.49
CA PHE A 92 22.09 10.13 5.85
C PHE A 92 21.62 11.17 4.84
N VAL A 93 22.53 12.02 4.34
CA VAL A 93 22.22 12.99 3.28
C VAL A 93 21.77 12.29 2.00
N LEU A 94 22.52 11.28 1.54
CA LEU A 94 22.16 10.50 0.34
C LEU A 94 20.79 9.82 0.49
N LEU A 95 20.50 9.23 1.65
CA LEU A 95 19.23 8.54 1.88
C LEU A 95 18.04 9.48 2.05
N LYS A 96 18.15 10.46 2.95
CA LYS A 96 17.00 11.27 3.38
C LYS A 96 16.75 12.45 2.46
N LEU A 97 17.81 13.14 2.03
CA LEU A 97 17.69 14.37 1.24
C LEU A 97 17.64 14.14 -0.26
N ILE A 98 18.30 13.09 -0.77
CA ILE A 98 18.33 12.81 -2.21
C ILE A 98 17.36 11.69 -2.57
N LEU A 99 17.50 10.51 -1.96
CA LEU A 99 16.74 9.34 -2.39
C LEU A 99 15.25 9.45 -2.07
N LEU A 100 14.91 9.85 -0.84
CA LEU A 100 13.52 9.93 -0.38
C LEU A 100 12.76 11.08 -1.07
N THR A 101 13.42 12.21 -1.30
CA THR A 101 12.82 13.37 -2.00
C THR A 101 12.58 13.06 -3.47
N LEU A 102 13.52 12.41 -4.16
CA LEU A 102 13.35 11.97 -5.53
C LEU A 102 12.25 10.91 -5.64
N LEU A 103 12.19 9.97 -4.70
CA LEU A 103 11.12 8.96 -4.65
C LEU A 103 9.75 9.63 -4.52
N TYR A 104 9.63 10.61 -3.62
CA TYR A 104 8.41 11.38 -3.46
C TYR A 104 8.03 12.14 -4.74
N ALA A 105 9.00 12.79 -5.39
CA ALA A 105 8.78 13.49 -6.64
C ALA A 105 8.29 12.54 -7.77
N LEU A 106 8.90 11.36 -7.89
CA LEU A 106 8.47 10.36 -8.87
C LEU A 106 7.06 9.85 -8.59
N PHE A 107 6.72 9.59 -7.32
CA PHE A 107 5.38 9.17 -6.94
C PHE A 107 4.35 10.26 -7.26
N SER A 108 4.64 11.51 -6.94
CA SER A 108 3.77 12.63 -7.26
C SER A 108 3.56 12.76 -8.77
N ALA A 109 4.63 12.76 -9.55
CA ALA A 109 4.54 12.85 -11.01
C ALA A 109 3.77 11.67 -11.64
N THR A 110 4.01 10.45 -11.15
CA THR A 110 3.31 9.25 -11.63
C THR A 110 1.85 9.27 -11.21
N ALA A 111 1.53 9.70 -9.99
CA ALA A 111 0.15 9.82 -9.53
C ALA A 111 -0.63 10.84 -10.35
N SER A 112 -0.04 11.99 -10.67
CA SER A 112 -0.65 12.98 -11.57
C SER A 112 -0.87 12.46 -12.99
N LYS A 113 0.05 11.64 -13.50
CA LYS A 113 -0.09 11.04 -14.83
C LYS A 113 -1.12 9.90 -14.85
N LEU A 114 -1.20 9.11 -13.78
CA LEU A 114 -2.01 7.90 -13.72
C LEU A 114 -3.43 8.15 -13.20
N SER A 115 -3.69 9.30 -12.59
CA SER A 115 -4.99 9.63 -11.98
C SER A 115 -6.15 9.46 -12.97
N THR A 116 -6.05 10.03 -14.18
CA THR A 116 -7.12 10.00 -15.19
C THR A 116 -7.44 8.58 -15.66
N GLU A 117 -6.41 7.78 -15.94
CA GLU A 117 -6.56 6.38 -16.36
C GLU A 117 -7.10 5.52 -15.22
N SER A 118 -6.61 5.75 -14.00
CA SER A 118 -7.07 5.02 -12.81
C SER A 118 -8.54 5.33 -12.48
N ASP A 119 -8.99 6.56 -12.72
CA ASP A 119 -10.37 6.97 -12.52
C ASP A 119 -11.33 6.25 -13.49
N ALA A 120 -10.92 6.04 -14.74
CA ALA A 120 -11.70 5.28 -15.71
C ALA A 120 -11.87 3.81 -15.27
N ILE A 121 -10.76 3.17 -14.86
CA ILE A 121 -10.78 1.80 -14.33
C ILE A 121 -11.63 1.71 -13.05
N TRP A 122 -11.49 2.67 -12.14
CA TRP A 122 -12.27 2.72 -10.91
C TRP A 122 -13.77 2.88 -11.19
N LYS A 123 -14.16 3.72 -12.16
CA LYS A 123 -15.57 3.85 -12.57
C LYS A 123 -16.12 2.54 -13.13
N PHE A 124 -15.34 1.82 -13.94
CA PHE A 124 -15.72 0.51 -14.46
C PHE A 124 -15.89 -0.53 -13.33
N GLN A 125 -14.91 -0.63 -12.43
CA GLN A 125 -14.96 -1.52 -11.27
C GLN A 125 -16.12 -1.17 -10.34
N ARG A 126 -16.40 0.13 -10.15
CA ARG A 126 -17.53 0.60 -9.33
C ARG A 126 -18.86 0.19 -9.92
N TYR A 127 -19.04 0.29 -11.25
CA TYR A 127 -20.26 -0.20 -11.90
C TYR A 127 -20.46 -1.69 -11.63
N HIS A 128 -19.42 -2.52 -11.86
CA HIS A 128 -19.49 -3.96 -11.59
C HIS A 128 -19.84 -4.25 -10.13
N LEU A 129 -19.21 -3.53 -9.19
CA LEU A 129 -19.48 -3.66 -7.76
C LEU A 129 -20.95 -3.34 -7.42
N VAL A 130 -21.50 -2.26 -7.99
CA VAL A 130 -22.89 -1.86 -7.75
C VAL A 130 -23.88 -2.88 -8.30
N VAL A 131 -23.62 -3.42 -9.51
CA VAL A 131 -24.44 -4.47 -10.11
C VAL A 131 -24.38 -5.77 -9.29
N ASP A 132 -23.20 -6.13 -8.79
CA ASP A 132 -23.06 -7.29 -7.92
C ASP A 132 -23.84 -7.11 -6.60
N PHE A 133 -23.81 -5.92 -6.01
CA PHE A 133 -24.58 -5.64 -4.78
C PHE A 133 -26.09 -5.58 -5.02
N SER A 134 -26.55 -5.11 -6.18
CA SER A 134 -27.98 -5.12 -6.49
C SER A 134 -28.54 -6.53 -6.71
N ASN A 135 -27.71 -7.44 -7.22
CA ASN A 135 -28.07 -8.85 -7.41
C ASN A 135 -27.96 -9.70 -6.14
N ARG A 136 -27.21 -9.25 -5.13
CA ARG A 136 -27.05 -9.95 -3.85
C ARG A 136 -28.28 -9.78 -2.95
N LEU A 137 -28.53 -10.76 -2.09
CA LEU A 137 -29.61 -10.69 -1.10
C LEU A 137 -29.35 -9.49 -0.16
N ARG A 138 -30.43 -8.79 0.22
CA ARG A 138 -30.39 -7.51 0.95
C ARG A 138 -29.80 -7.58 2.36
N LEU A 139 -29.49 -8.78 2.87
CA LEU A 139 -28.99 -8.99 4.22
C LEU A 139 -27.47 -9.23 4.22
N PRO A 140 -26.73 -8.67 5.20
CA PRO A 140 -25.28 -8.86 5.31
C PRO A 140 -24.92 -10.33 5.51
N ALA A 141 -23.66 -10.69 5.23
CA ALA A 141 -23.16 -12.07 5.24
C ALA A 141 -23.64 -12.97 6.41
N PRO A 142 -23.67 -12.54 7.69
CA PRO A 142 -24.16 -13.41 8.78
C PRO A 142 -25.67 -13.68 8.75
N LEU A 143 -26.49 -12.80 8.15
CA LEU A 143 -27.96 -12.92 8.13
C LEU A 143 -28.50 -13.50 6.82
N ASN A 144 -27.62 -13.90 5.89
CA ASN A 144 -28.00 -14.45 4.60
C ASN A 144 -28.83 -15.76 4.71
N ILE A 145 -28.56 -16.56 5.75
CA ILE A 145 -29.25 -17.84 6.01
C ILE A 145 -30.76 -17.64 6.20
N ILE A 146 -31.17 -16.59 6.91
CA ILE A 146 -32.59 -16.27 7.15
C ILE A 146 -33.32 -15.99 5.84
N SER A 147 -32.64 -15.28 4.94
CA SER A 147 -33.15 -14.94 3.61
C SER A 147 -33.40 -16.18 2.75
N TYR A 148 -32.49 -17.17 2.77
CA TYR A 148 -32.69 -18.45 2.08
C TYR A 148 -33.83 -19.28 2.68
N ILE A 149 -34.01 -19.26 4.01
CA ILE A 149 -35.11 -19.97 4.68
C ILE A 149 -36.48 -19.42 4.25
N ILE A 150 -36.62 -18.09 4.17
CA ILE A 150 -37.88 -17.45 3.73
C ILE A 150 -38.20 -17.81 2.27
N ILE A 151 -37.21 -17.76 1.36
CA ILE A 151 -37.39 -18.16 -0.05
C ILE A 151 -37.82 -19.64 -0.14
N LEU A 152 -37.22 -20.52 0.65
CA LEU A 152 -37.54 -21.94 0.67
C LEU A 152 -38.97 -22.19 1.19
N LEU A 153 -39.41 -21.45 2.20
CA LEU A 153 -40.78 -21.52 2.72
C LEU A 153 -41.82 -21.02 1.72
N GLU A 154 -41.54 -19.93 0.99
CA GLU A 154 -42.41 -19.45 -0.09
C GLU A 154 -42.53 -20.46 -1.23
N LEU A 155 -41.41 -21.08 -1.63
CA LEU A 155 -41.40 -22.12 -2.67
C LEU A 155 -42.16 -23.37 -2.23
N PHE A 156 -42.00 -23.81 -0.98
CA PHE A 156 -42.75 -24.94 -0.44
C PHE A 156 -44.26 -24.65 -0.39
N LYS A 157 -44.64 -23.43 0.03
CA LYS A 157 -46.04 -22.98 0.01
C LYS A 157 -46.60 -22.92 -1.41
N TRP A 158 -45.80 -22.47 -2.39
CA TRP A 158 -46.18 -22.45 -3.80
C TRP A 158 -46.35 -23.87 -4.37
N MET A 159 -45.41 -24.78 -4.07
CA MET A 159 -45.49 -26.19 -4.45
C MET A 159 -46.72 -26.87 -3.83
N LEU A 160 -46.95 -26.68 -2.54
CA LEU A 160 -48.15 -27.22 -1.87
C LEU A 160 -49.44 -26.64 -2.46
N ARG A 161 -49.50 -25.34 -2.76
CA ARG A 161 -50.66 -24.74 -3.46
C ARG A 161 -50.87 -25.33 -4.84
N ARG A 162 -49.80 -25.59 -5.59
CA ARG A 162 -49.87 -26.18 -6.94
C ARG A 162 -50.30 -27.65 -6.90
N ILE A 163 -49.94 -28.38 -5.84
CA ILE A 163 -50.33 -29.78 -5.62
C ILE A 163 -51.78 -29.89 -5.11
N PHE A 164 -52.20 -29.02 -4.17
CA PHE A 164 -53.54 -29.05 -3.58
C PHE A 164 -54.60 -28.26 -4.36
N CYS A 165 -54.20 -27.40 -5.31
CA CYS A 165 -55.12 -26.56 -6.07
C CYS A 165 -54.81 -26.62 -7.57
N CYS A 166 -55.29 -27.66 -8.25
CA CYS A 166 -55.16 -27.79 -9.71
C CYS A 166 -55.97 -26.75 -10.51
N THR A 167 -56.68 -25.83 -9.86
CA THR A 167 -57.63 -24.92 -10.54
C THR A 167 -57.60 -23.47 -10.05
N CYS A 168 -56.48 -22.96 -9.55
CA CYS A 168 -56.34 -21.51 -9.30
C CYS A 168 -55.22 -20.91 -10.14
N LYS A 169 -55.63 -20.34 -11.29
CA LYS A 169 -54.88 -19.35 -12.04
C LYS A 169 -54.91 -18.05 -11.25
N ASP A 170 -53.88 -17.78 -10.46
CA ASP A 170 -53.67 -16.47 -9.84
C ASP A 170 -52.53 -15.73 -10.55
N PRO A 171 -52.77 -14.52 -11.09
CA PRO A 171 -51.81 -13.79 -11.93
C PRO A 171 -50.76 -12.98 -11.16
N ASN A 172 -50.62 -13.15 -9.84
CA ASN A 172 -49.76 -12.29 -9.03
C ASN A 172 -48.51 -13.03 -8.53
N LEU A 173 -47.46 -12.94 -9.34
CA LEU A 173 -46.06 -13.17 -9.00
C LEU A 173 -45.69 -12.35 -7.74
N PRO A 174 -44.89 -12.88 -6.79
CA PRO A 174 -44.51 -12.13 -5.60
C PRO A 174 -43.81 -10.82 -5.98
N VAL A 175 -44.37 -9.73 -5.44
CA VAL A 175 -43.98 -8.31 -5.62
C VAL A 175 -42.53 -8.01 -5.18
N ALA A 176 -41.81 -8.99 -4.63
CA ALA A 176 -40.45 -8.84 -4.08
C ALA A 176 -39.38 -8.41 -5.11
N LEU A 177 -39.64 -8.53 -6.42
CA LEU A 177 -38.75 -8.10 -7.50
C LEU A 177 -39.21 -6.85 -8.26
N LYS A 178 -40.28 -6.16 -7.83
CA LYS A 178 -40.64 -4.88 -8.45
C LYS A 178 -39.78 -3.76 -7.84
N SER A 179 -38.53 -3.69 -8.30
CA SER A 179 -37.71 -2.48 -8.21
C SER A 179 -38.40 -1.40 -9.04
N ASP A 180 -39.34 -0.68 -8.42
CA ASP A 180 -39.97 0.51 -9.00
C ASP A 180 -39.04 1.70 -8.78
N GLY A 181 -37.86 1.64 -9.40
CA GLY A 181 -37.04 2.81 -9.65
C GLY A 181 -37.53 3.43 -10.95
N ARG A 182 -38.08 4.65 -10.89
CA ARG A 182 -38.57 5.46 -12.03
C ARG A 182 -37.81 5.12 -13.31
N ARG A 183 -38.39 4.26 -14.15
CA ARG A 183 -37.79 3.86 -15.41
C ARG A 183 -38.01 5.03 -16.36
N PHE A 184 -36.98 5.86 -16.55
CA PHE A 184 -37.00 6.92 -17.55
C PHE A 184 -37.51 6.35 -18.88
N SER A 185 -38.39 7.09 -19.56
CA SER A 185 -38.92 6.67 -20.84
C SER A 185 -37.78 6.62 -21.85
N ILE A 186 -37.81 5.69 -22.80
CA ILE A 186 -36.84 5.62 -23.90
C ILE A 186 -36.74 6.96 -24.65
N LYS A 187 -37.86 7.70 -24.73
CA LYS A 187 -37.90 9.05 -25.30
C LYS A 187 -37.05 10.06 -24.52
N ASP A 188 -37.06 9.97 -23.20
CA ASP A 188 -36.25 10.85 -22.33
C ASP A 188 -34.76 10.54 -22.53
N TYR A 189 -34.40 9.25 -22.62
CA TYR A 189 -33.03 8.83 -22.91
C TYR A 189 -32.53 9.37 -24.25
N THR A 190 -33.34 9.23 -25.32
CA THR A 190 -32.95 9.73 -26.65
C THR A 190 -32.78 11.25 -26.67
N TYR A 191 -33.64 11.98 -25.95
CA TYR A 191 -33.57 13.44 -25.83
C TYR A 191 -32.28 13.88 -25.11
N TRP A 192 -31.99 13.29 -23.95
CA TRP A 192 -30.77 13.60 -23.19
C TRP A 192 -29.50 13.22 -23.95
N ASN A 193 -29.52 12.13 -24.72
CA ASN A 193 -28.40 11.72 -25.55
C ASN A 193 -28.12 12.71 -26.69
N GLN A 194 -29.17 13.23 -27.33
CA GLN A 194 -29.03 14.26 -28.36
C GLN A 194 -28.44 15.56 -27.80
N LEU A 195 -28.96 16.04 -26.67
CA LEU A 195 -28.43 17.22 -25.98
C LEU A 195 -26.95 17.08 -25.58
N ALA A 196 -26.55 15.90 -25.10
CA ALA A 196 -25.16 15.62 -24.76
C ALA A 196 -24.25 15.68 -26.00
N GLN A 197 -24.69 15.10 -27.13
CA GLN A 197 -23.95 15.18 -28.39
C GLN A 197 -23.82 16.61 -28.90
N GLU A 198 -24.88 17.42 -28.81
CA GLU A 198 -24.83 18.84 -29.17
C GLU A 198 -23.87 19.64 -28.28
N TYR A 199 -23.86 19.36 -26.97
CA TYR A 199 -22.93 20.00 -26.05
C TYR A 199 -21.47 19.69 -26.38
N ASP A 200 -21.15 18.41 -26.63
CA ASP A 200 -19.80 17.97 -27.01
C ASP A 200 -19.35 18.60 -28.34
N ALA A 201 -20.24 18.63 -29.34
CA ALA A 201 -19.95 19.27 -30.63
C ALA A 201 -19.69 20.78 -30.49
N ASN A 202 -20.49 21.47 -29.68
CA ASN A 202 -20.31 22.89 -29.40
C ASN A 202 -19.04 23.20 -28.58
N GLN A 203 -18.54 22.24 -27.82
CA GLN A 203 -17.30 22.40 -27.09
C GLN A 203 -16.10 22.23 -28.00
N GLN A 204 -16.14 21.25 -28.91
CA GLN A 204 -15.13 21.05 -29.95
C GLN A 204 -15.03 22.26 -30.90
N SER A 205 -16.16 22.87 -31.29
CA SER A 205 -16.12 24.07 -32.14
C SER A 205 -15.43 25.26 -31.46
N LYS A 206 -15.70 25.48 -30.17
CA LYS A 206 -15.03 26.53 -29.37
C LYS A 206 -13.53 26.29 -29.22
N GLU A 207 -13.11 25.04 -29.10
CA GLU A 207 -11.69 24.67 -29.04
C GLU A 207 -10.97 24.85 -30.39
N MET A 208 -11.67 24.72 -31.52
CA MET A 208 -11.11 24.97 -32.86
C MET A 208 -11.03 26.46 -33.23
N GLU A 209 -11.81 27.32 -32.57
CA GLU A 209 -11.82 28.77 -32.78
C GLU A 209 -10.77 29.51 -31.91
N GLN A 210 -10.13 28.83 -30.96
CA GLN A 210 -9.05 29.34 -30.09
C GLN A 210 -7.66 28.96 -30.61
#